data_AF-A0A7S3C0H0-F1
#
_entry.id   AF-A0A7S3C0H0-F1
#
_cell.length_a   1.000
_cell.length_b   1.000
_cell.length_c   1.000
_cell.angle_alpha   90.00
_cell.angle_beta   90.00
_cell.angle_gamma   90.00
#
_symmetry.space_group_name_H-M   'P 1'
#
loop_
_entity.id
_entity.type
_entity.pdbx_description
1 polymer ?
#
loop_
_entity_poly.entity_id
_entity_poly.type
_entity_poly.pdbx_seq_one_letter_code
_entity_poly.pdbx_strand_id
1 'polypeptide(L)'
;YDRLTGTSQWQRPAMFGQVPPHRRITLQRCAEEEPVVSKLLNTILAHCGASAVPSVGTRSADDPFCAGGRGGAFCCVSKQIFLCEKPWVGCREVAYELSHALNVCRGQVRCSSGGVEVDGSDCGYFAPPDVACSELRAAKWTGRCAPHSTDTERQRCLEWHARWAVASCFPEDEHLEAHVRHARTKCAPSKLDLVGGLGEYLDQYVRFDL
;
A
#
# COMPACT_ATOMS: atom_id res chain seq x y z
N TYR A 1 15.57 -6.32 16.89
CA TYR A 1 16.37 -5.43 17.74
C TYR A 1 17.45 -6.25 18.40
N ASP A 2 18.68 -6.12 17.91
CA ASP A 2 19.85 -6.70 18.56
C ASP A 2 20.30 -5.74 19.67
N ARG A 3 20.41 -6.27 20.90
CA ARG A 3 20.76 -5.49 22.10
C ARG A 3 22.27 -5.20 22.23
N LEU A 4 23.12 -5.96 21.56
CA LEU A 4 24.57 -5.82 21.57
C LEU A 4 25.03 -4.76 20.56
N THR A 5 24.41 -4.74 19.39
CA THR A 5 24.79 -3.83 18.31
C THR A 5 23.90 -2.58 18.22
N GLY A 6 22.84 -2.50 19.03
CA GLY A 6 21.87 -1.39 19.02
C GLY A 6 21.07 -1.28 17.72
N THR A 7 21.26 -2.19 16.77
CA THR A 7 20.61 -2.14 15.46
C THR A 7 19.39 -3.05 15.44
N SER A 8 18.28 -2.51 14.95
CA SER A 8 17.16 -3.34 14.54
C SER A 8 17.39 -3.83 13.11
N GLN A 9 18.13 -4.93 12.96
CA GLN A 9 18.15 -5.64 11.69
C GLN A 9 16.84 -6.43 11.54
N TRP A 10 16.05 -6.04 10.55
CA TRP A 10 14.82 -6.73 10.18
C TRP A 10 15.12 -7.56 8.94
N GLN A 11 15.29 -8.87 9.12
CA GLN A 11 15.51 -9.78 8.00
C GLN A 11 14.17 -10.09 7.31
N ARG A 12 14.17 -9.97 5.98
CA ARG A 12 13.06 -10.41 5.13
C ARG A 12 12.79 -11.91 5.37
N PRO A 13 11.53 -12.36 5.54
CA PRO A 13 11.22 -13.77 5.75
C PRO A 13 11.77 -14.65 4.62
N ALA A 14 12.47 -15.71 5.00
CA ALA A 14 13.12 -16.65 4.10
C ALA A 14 12.16 -17.73 3.60
N MET A 15 11.06 -17.38 2.93
CA MET A 15 10.24 -18.37 2.22
C MET A 15 9.54 -17.76 1.02
N PHE A 16 10.12 -17.94 -0.17
CA PHE A 16 9.38 -17.95 -1.42
C PHE A 16 9.92 -19.12 -2.24
N GLY A 17 9.08 -20.14 -2.48
CA GLY A 17 9.39 -21.28 -3.35
C GLY A 17 9.68 -20.82 -4.78
N GLN A 18 10.05 -21.75 -5.67
CA GLN A 18 10.39 -21.45 -7.07
C GLN A 18 9.34 -20.54 -7.71
N VAL A 19 9.81 -19.35 -8.12
CA VAL A 19 8.94 -18.23 -8.43
C VAL A 19 8.72 -18.17 -9.95
N PRO A 20 7.46 -18.12 -10.43
CA PRO A 20 7.18 -18.00 -11.86
C PRO A 20 7.77 -16.69 -12.45
N PRO A 21 8.02 -16.65 -13.77
CA PRO A 21 8.51 -15.45 -14.43
C PRO A 21 7.52 -14.29 -14.28
N HIS A 22 8.03 -13.06 -14.12
CA HIS A 22 7.20 -11.86 -14.04
C HIS A 22 6.39 -11.73 -15.34
N ARG A 23 5.09 -11.99 -15.25
CA ARG A 23 4.15 -11.78 -16.37
C ARG A 23 3.72 -10.32 -16.38
N ARG A 24 3.47 -9.74 -17.56
CA ARG A 24 2.96 -8.37 -17.66
C ARG A 24 1.72 -8.20 -16.78
N ILE A 25 1.84 -7.35 -15.76
CA ILE A 25 0.78 -7.07 -14.79
C ILE A 25 -0.04 -5.90 -15.33
N THR A 26 -1.36 -6.06 -15.38
CA THR A 26 -2.28 -5.01 -15.84
C THR A 26 -3.40 -4.87 -14.81
N LEU A 27 -3.95 -3.66 -14.68
CA LEU A 27 -5.05 -3.39 -13.75
C LEU A 27 -6.27 -4.30 -14.01
N GLN A 28 -6.66 -4.48 -15.27
CA GLN A 28 -7.78 -5.35 -15.66
C GLN A 28 -7.58 -6.79 -15.17
N ARG A 29 -6.47 -7.42 -15.57
CA ARG A 29 -6.14 -8.78 -15.14
C ARG A 29 -6.12 -8.91 -13.61
N CYS A 30 -5.59 -7.91 -12.91
CA CYS A 30 -5.56 -7.95 -11.45
C CYS A 30 -6.95 -7.80 -10.82
N ALA A 31 -7.86 -7.06 -11.43
CA ALA A 31 -9.25 -6.99 -10.99
C ALA A 31 -9.98 -8.34 -11.19
N GLU A 32 -9.58 -9.12 -12.20
CA GLU A 32 -10.10 -10.47 -12.46
C GLU A 32 -9.50 -11.52 -11.49
N GLU A 33 -8.20 -11.43 -11.18
CA GLU A 33 -7.48 -12.40 -10.34
C GLU A 33 -7.62 -12.16 -8.83
N GLU A 34 -7.72 -10.90 -8.39
CA GLU A 34 -7.70 -10.52 -6.97
C GLU A 34 -8.93 -9.65 -6.61
N PRO A 35 -9.91 -10.17 -5.85
CA PRO A 35 -11.15 -9.44 -5.53
C PRO A 35 -10.93 -8.08 -4.86
N VAL A 36 -9.85 -7.94 -4.08
CA VAL A 36 -9.47 -6.68 -3.43
C VAL A 36 -9.13 -5.59 -4.43
N VAL A 37 -8.52 -5.94 -5.58
CA VAL A 37 -8.20 -4.98 -6.65
C VAL A 37 -9.50 -4.44 -7.25
N SER A 38 -10.43 -5.32 -7.60
CA SER A 38 -11.75 -4.94 -8.12
C SER A 38 -12.51 -4.04 -7.13
N LYS A 39 -12.51 -4.38 -5.84
CA LYS A 39 -13.14 -3.57 -4.80
C LYS A 39 -12.52 -2.17 -4.68
N LEU A 40 -11.20 -2.07 -4.65
CA LEU A 40 -10.49 -0.79 -4.58
C LEU A 40 -10.75 0.05 -5.83
N LEU A 41 -10.67 -0.55 -7.01
CA LEU A 41 -10.95 0.10 -8.29
C LEU A 41 -12.37 0.68 -8.33
N ASN A 42 -13.38 -0.13 -7.98
CA ASN A 42 -14.77 0.32 -7.94
C ASN A 42 -14.99 1.43 -6.91
N THR A 43 -14.27 1.38 -5.78
CA THR A 43 -14.32 2.42 -4.76
C THR A 43 -13.73 3.73 -5.28
N ILE A 44 -12.59 3.69 -5.97
CA ILE A 44 -11.98 4.87 -6.62
C ILE A 44 -12.93 5.43 -7.68
N LEU A 45 -13.48 4.58 -8.54
CA LEU A 45 -14.44 4.99 -9.57
C LEU A 45 -15.67 5.69 -8.97
N ALA A 46 -16.25 5.12 -7.92
CA ALA A 46 -17.46 5.66 -7.29
C ALA A 46 -17.22 6.99 -6.56
N HIS A 47 -16.09 7.15 -5.86
CA HIS A 47 -15.82 8.35 -5.06
C HIS A 47 -15.06 9.44 -5.79
N CYS A 48 -14.19 9.06 -6.72
CA CYS A 48 -13.16 9.94 -7.28
C CYS A 48 -13.26 10.04 -8.81
N GLY A 49 -14.08 9.20 -9.45
CA GLY A 49 -14.29 9.19 -10.89
C GLY A 49 -13.19 8.48 -11.69
N ALA A 50 -13.43 8.31 -12.99
CA ALA A 50 -12.54 7.58 -13.90
C ALA A 50 -11.15 8.20 -14.03
N SER A 51 -11.02 9.53 -13.93
CA SER A 51 -9.74 10.25 -14.03
C SER A 51 -8.83 10.09 -12.80
N ALA A 52 -9.33 9.47 -11.72
CA ALA A 52 -8.55 9.12 -10.54
C ALA A 52 -8.01 7.69 -10.58
N VAL A 53 -8.43 6.88 -11.55
CA VAL A 53 -7.94 5.50 -11.70
C VAL A 53 -6.51 5.52 -12.21
N PRO A 54 -5.55 4.93 -11.48
CA PRO A 54 -4.16 4.97 -11.92
C PRO A 54 -3.89 3.99 -13.05
N SER A 55 -2.96 4.36 -13.92
CA SER A 55 -2.38 3.42 -14.89
C SER A 55 -1.32 2.54 -14.23
N VAL A 56 -1.04 1.36 -14.79
CA VAL A 56 -0.01 0.43 -14.28
C VAL A 56 1.12 0.33 -15.28
N GLY A 57 2.35 0.64 -14.84
CA GLY A 57 3.59 0.45 -15.58
C GLY A 57 4.54 -0.51 -14.86
N THR A 58 5.46 -1.11 -15.60
CA THR A 58 6.52 -1.95 -15.05
C THR A 58 7.89 -1.30 -15.23
N ARG A 59 8.79 -1.53 -14.28
CA ARG A 59 10.20 -1.10 -14.28
C ARG A 59 11.07 -2.34 -14.16
N SER A 60 12.25 -2.31 -14.79
CA SER A 60 13.24 -3.39 -14.67
C SER A 60 13.56 -3.66 -13.19
N ALA A 61 13.83 -4.92 -12.84
CA ALA A 61 14.26 -5.28 -11.49
C ALA A 61 15.57 -4.58 -11.06
N ASP A 62 16.40 -4.19 -12.05
CA ASP A 62 17.68 -3.51 -11.86
C ASP A 62 17.54 -1.98 -11.76
N ASP A 63 16.33 -1.45 -11.90
CA ASP A 63 16.06 -0.02 -11.73
C ASP A 63 16.39 0.43 -10.29
N PRO A 64 17.09 1.56 -10.06
CA PRO A 64 17.37 2.08 -8.73
C PRO A 64 16.14 2.20 -7.83
N PHE A 65 14.97 2.52 -8.41
CA PHE A 65 13.68 2.52 -7.70
C PHE A 65 13.37 1.16 -7.05
N CYS A 66 13.76 0.09 -7.73
CA CYS A 66 13.57 -1.29 -7.28
C CYS A 66 14.64 -1.77 -6.30
N ALA A 67 15.61 -0.94 -5.90
CA ALA A 67 16.57 -1.29 -4.86
C ALA A 67 15.88 -1.52 -3.50
N GLY A 68 16.59 -2.13 -2.55
CA GLY A 68 16.10 -2.31 -1.17
C GLY A 68 14.90 -3.26 -1.00
N GLY A 69 14.51 -3.99 -2.05
CA GLY A 69 13.41 -4.95 -1.98
C GLY A 69 12.02 -4.37 -2.24
N ARG A 70 11.91 -3.15 -2.80
CA ARG A 70 10.63 -2.56 -3.21
C ARG A 70 9.93 -3.39 -4.29
N GLY A 71 8.59 -3.47 -4.23
CA GLY A 71 7.75 -4.19 -5.18
C GLY A 71 7.01 -3.27 -6.14
N GLY A 72 6.58 -2.12 -5.64
CA GLY A 72 6.06 -1.03 -6.43
C GLY A 72 5.95 0.28 -5.65
N ALA A 73 5.34 1.28 -6.30
CA ALA A 73 4.96 2.54 -5.71
C ALA A 73 3.92 3.25 -6.59
N PHE A 74 2.96 3.90 -5.94
CA PHE A 74 2.06 4.84 -6.55
C PHE A 74 2.67 6.24 -6.58
N CYS A 75 2.82 6.77 -7.79
CA CYS A 75 3.18 8.15 -8.04
C CYS A 75 1.91 9.01 -8.11
N CYS A 76 1.76 9.92 -7.15
CA CYS A 76 0.52 10.67 -7.03
C CYS A 76 0.41 11.87 -8.00
N VAL A 77 1.52 12.36 -8.52
CA VAL A 77 1.56 13.44 -9.54
C VAL A 77 1.11 12.90 -10.90
N SER A 78 1.75 11.83 -11.40
CA SER A 78 1.40 11.22 -12.69
C SER A 78 0.21 10.26 -12.62
N LYS A 79 -0.28 9.97 -11.41
CA LYS A 79 -1.33 8.97 -11.13
C LYS A 79 -0.98 7.61 -11.75
N GLN A 80 0.25 7.18 -11.57
CA GLN A 80 0.75 5.93 -12.12
C GLN A 80 1.25 5.01 -11.02
N ILE A 81 0.91 3.74 -11.12
CA ILE A 81 1.49 2.66 -10.33
C ILE A 81 2.70 2.13 -11.10
N PHE A 82 3.86 2.16 -10.48
CA PHE A 82 5.08 1.55 -10.99
C PHE A 82 5.36 0.26 -10.24
N LEU A 83 5.49 -0.85 -10.96
CA LEU A 83 5.79 -2.17 -10.41
C LEU A 83 7.19 -2.60 -10.83
N CYS A 84 7.95 -3.14 -9.90
CA CYS A 84 9.25 -3.75 -10.17
C CYS A 84 9.06 -5.13 -10.81
N GLU A 85 9.85 -5.44 -11.83
CA GLU A 85 9.85 -6.73 -12.53
C GLU A 85 10.48 -7.87 -11.72
N LYS A 86 10.03 -8.03 -10.47
CA LYS A 86 10.51 -9.03 -9.55
C LYS A 86 9.54 -10.21 -9.50
N PRO A 87 10.04 -11.45 -9.31
CA PRO A 87 9.19 -12.63 -9.37
C PRO A 87 8.06 -12.67 -8.33
N TRP A 88 8.25 -12.03 -7.16
CA TRP A 88 7.25 -11.98 -6.09
C TRP A 88 6.25 -10.82 -6.21
N VAL A 89 6.45 -9.91 -7.18
CA VAL A 89 5.55 -8.80 -7.46
C VAL A 89 4.40 -9.32 -8.32
N GLY A 90 3.16 -9.02 -7.90
CA GLY A 90 1.94 -9.54 -8.49
C GLY A 90 0.74 -8.64 -8.20
N CYS A 91 -0.47 -9.14 -8.44
CA CYS A 91 -1.70 -8.35 -8.27
C CYS A 91 -1.97 -7.88 -6.83
N ARG A 92 -1.35 -8.53 -5.84
CA ARG A 92 -1.33 -8.02 -4.46
C ARG A 92 -0.59 -6.70 -4.30
N GLU A 93 0.48 -6.48 -5.07
CA GLU A 93 1.18 -5.19 -5.08
C GLU A 93 0.32 -4.12 -5.77
N VAL A 94 -0.41 -4.48 -6.83
CA VAL A 94 -1.40 -3.58 -7.44
C VAL A 94 -2.48 -3.16 -6.43
N ALA A 95 -3.01 -4.10 -5.63
CA ALA A 95 -3.95 -3.76 -4.56
C ALA A 95 -3.32 -2.83 -3.52
N TYR A 96 -2.06 -3.04 -3.19
CA TYR A 96 -1.30 -2.21 -2.26
C TYR A 96 -1.19 -0.77 -2.77
N GLU A 97 -0.79 -0.60 -4.03
CA GLU A 97 -0.64 0.72 -4.64
C GLU A 97 -1.97 1.41 -4.95
N LEU A 98 -3.03 0.66 -5.27
CA LEU A 98 -4.39 1.19 -5.38
C LEU A 98 -4.93 1.72 -4.05
N SER A 99 -4.54 1.12 -2.93
CA SER A 99 -4.89 1.64 -1.61
C SER A 99 -4.29 3.04 -1.40
N HIS A 100 -3.06 3.26 -1.84
CA HIS A 100 -2.41 4.57 -1.81
C HIS A 100 -3.13 5.59 -2.70
N ALA A 101 -3.49 5.18 -3.93
CA ALA A 101 -4.29 6.01 -4.83
C ALA A 101 -5.66 6.39 -4.23
N LEU A 102 -6.33 5.46 -3.56
CA LEU A 102 -7.60 5.71 -2.87
C LEU A 102 -7.44 6.70 -1.71
N ASN A 103 -6.39 6.57 -0.90
CA ASN A 103 -6.12 7.50 0.19
C ASN A 103 -5.89 8.93 -0.33
N VAL A 104 -5.16 9.07 -1.45
CA VAL A 104 -4.95 10.37 -2.11
C VAL A 104 -6.27 10.93 -2.62
N CYS A 105 -7.04 10.13 -3.35
CA CYS A 105 -8.25 10.62 -3.99
C CYS A 105 -9.34 11.01 -2.98
N ARG A 106 -9.32 10.42 -1.78
CA ARG A 106 -10.17 10.81 -0.64
C ARG A 106 -9.63 11.98 0.19
N GLY A 107 -8.47 12.54 -0.17
CA GLY A 107 -7.82 13.62 0.59
C GLY A 107 -7.32 13.20 1.98
N GLN A 108 -7.11 11.89 2.20
CA GLN A 108 -6.66 11.34 3.48
C GLN A 108 -5.14 11.46 3.66
N VAL A 109 -4.42 11.64 2.57
CA VAL A 109 -2.97 11.87 2.51
C VAL A 109 -2.68 12.93 1.46
N ARG A 110 -1.62 13.73 1.66
CA ARG A 110 -1.21 14.75 0.69
C ARG A 110 -0.03 14.27 -0.14
N CYS A 111 -0.08 14.60 -1.43
CA CYS A 111 1.09 14.53 -2.29
C CYS A 111 2.17 15.47 -1.78
N SER A 112 3.39 14.96 -1.67
CA SER A 112 4.60 15.77 -1.58
C SER A 112 5.30 15.72 -2.93
N SER A 113 6.23 16.64 -3.18
CA SER A 113 7.27 16.49 -4.21
C SER A 113 8.57 15.91 -3.63
N GLY A 114 8.72 15.85 -2.30
CA GLY A 114 9.87 15.24 -1.63
C GLY A 114 9.65 13.75 -1.29
N GLY A 115 10.69 12.92 -1.43
CA GLY A 115 10.69 11.49 -1.10
C GLY A 115 11.50 10.64 -2.09
N VAL A 116 11.21 9.33 -2.15
CA VAL A 116 11.83 8.40 -3.13
C VAL A 116 11.42 8.76 -4.56
N GLU A 117 12.40 8.89 -5.44
CA GLU A 117 12.21 9.10 -6.87
C GLU A 117 11.62 7.83 -7.51
N VAL A 118 10.36 7.89 -7.94
CA VAL A 118 9.65 6.76 -8.58
C VAL A 118 9.70 6.83 -10.10
N ASP A 119 9.80 8.04 -10.65
CA ASP A 119 9.82 8.31 -12.10
C ASP A 119 11.09 9.04 -12.59
N GLY A 120 12.02 9.36 -11.69
CA GLY A 120 13.28 10.05 -11.99
C GLY A 120 13.18 11.57 -12.08
N SER A 121 12.06 12.18 -11.66
CA SER A 121 11.88 13.64 -11.77
C SER A 121 10.88 14.25 -10.77
N ASP A 122 11.01 14.00 -9.47
CA ASP A 122 10.14 14.59 -8.41
C ASP A 122 8.70 14.04 -8.30
N CYS A 123 8.40 12.80 -8.68
CA CYS A 123 7.14 12.24 -8.19
C CYS A 123 7.24 11.90 -6.71
N GLY A 124 6.97 12.92 -5.88
CA GLY A 124 7.05 12.77 -4.46
C GLY A 124 6.03 11.74 -3.97
N TYR A 125 6.56 10.90 -3.10
CA TYR A 125 5.76 10.06 -2.25
C TYR A 125 5.00 10.96 -1.26
N PHE A 126 4.28 10.37 -0.30
CA PHE A 126 3.65 11.21 0.72
C PHE A 126 4.73 11.90 1.59
N ALA A 127 4.43 13.07 2.17
CA ALA A 127 5.30 13.61 3.22
C ALA A 127 5.09 12.80 4.52
N PRO A 128 6.03 12.77 5.48
CA PRO A 128 5.68 12.38 6.85
C PRO A 128 4.66 13.39 7.42
N PRO A 129 3.57 12.99 8.10
CA PRO A 129 3.20 11.65 8.58
C PRO A 129 2.38 10.80 7.58
N ASP A 130 2.03 11.37 6.43
CA ASP A 130 1.07 10.80 5.47
C ASP A 130 1.57 9.46 4.90
N VAL A 131 2.89 9.25 4.74
CA VAL A 131 3.48 7.94 4.38
C VAL A 131 3.10 6.86 5.38
N ALA A 132 3.36 7.12 6.66
CA ALA A 132 3.10 6.16 7.73
C ALA A 132 1.61 5.78 7.76
N CYS A 133 0.73 6.76 7.58
CA CYS A 133 -0.71 6.57 7.50
C CYS A 133 -1.14 5.75 6.29
N SER A 134 -0.64 6.09 5.11
CA SER A 134 -1.01 5.42 3.85
C SER A 134 -0.60 3.94 3.87
N GLU A 135 0.60 3.65 4.38
CA GLU A 135 1.21 2.31 4.42
C GLU A 135 0.54 1.42 5.45
N LEU A 136 0.21 1.96 6.62
CA LEU A 136 -0.58 1.23 7.61
C LEU A 136 -1.96 0.84 7.06
N ARG A 137 -2.64 1.77 6.35
CA ARG A 137 -3.94 1.51 5.72
C ARG A 137 -3.82 0.46 4.63
N ALA A 138 -2.83 0.58 3.74
CA ALA A 138 -2.58 -0.36 2.64
C ALA A 138 -2.29 -1.78 3.17
N ALA A 139 -1.40 -1.91 4.16
CA ALA A 139 -1.08 -3.20 4.77
C ALA A 139 -2.30 -3.85 5.44
N LYS A 140 -3.19 -3.06 6.06
CA LYS A 140 -4.43 -3.56 6.67
C LYS A 140 -5.44 -4.00 5.61
N TRP A 141 -5.75 -3.16 4.62
CA TRP A 141 -6.80 -3.43 3.63
C TRP A 141 -6.45 -4.56 2.68
N THR A 142 -5.18 -4.71 2.34
CA THR A 142 -4.72 -5.79 1.46
C THR A 142 -4.52 -7.12 2.20
N GLY A 143 -4.75 -7.16 3.52
CA GLY A 143 -4.56 -8.36 4.32
C GLY A 143 -3.09 -8.80 4.40
N ARG A 144 -2.13 -7.91 4.14
CA ARG A 144 -0.69 -8.22 4.15
C ARG A 144 -0.22 -8.77 5.50
N CYS A 145 -0.86 -8.29 6.58
CA CYS A 145 -0.63 -8.75 7.95
C CYS A 145 -1.66 -9.80 8.44
N ALA A 146 -2.58 -10.28 7.60
CA ALA A 146 -3.60 -11.26 7.99
C ALA A 146 -3.07 -12.64 8.43
N PRO A 147 -1.94 -13.17 7.90
CA PRO A 147 -1.39 -14.47 8.30
C PRO A 147 -0.92 -14.56 9.76
N HIS A 148 -0.80 -13.44 10.47
CA HIS A 148 -0.44 -13.43 11.88
C HIS A 148 -1.60 -13.92 12.76
N SER A 149 -1.30 -14.81 13.71
CA SER A 149 -2.27 -15.53 14.52
C SER A 149 -2.80 -14.73 15.71
N THR A 150 -2.06 -13.71 16.17
CA THR A 150 -2.49 -12.84 17.25
C THR A 150 -2.69 -11.39 16.80
N ASP A 151 -3.60 -10.67 17.45
CA ASP A 151 -3.80 -9.23 17.20
C ASP A 151 -2.55 -8.40 17.49
N THR A 152 -1.76 -8.82 18.48
CA THR A 152 -0.45 -8.21 18.79
C THR A 152 0.53 -8.31 17.63
N GLU A 153 0.64 -9.49 17.00
CA GLU A 153 1.53 -9.69 15.84
C GLU A 153 1.02 -8.95 14.61
N ARG A 154 -0.30 -8.95 14.37
CA ARG A 154 -0.92 -8.15 13.32
C ARG A 154 -0.59 -6.67 13.48
N GLN A 155 -0.72 -6.14 14.69
CA GLN A 155 -0.42 -4.75 15.00
C GLN A 155 1.07 -4.43 14.80
N ARG A 156 1.96 -5.32 15.22
CA ARG A 156 3.41 -5.19 14.98
C ARG A 156 3.75 -5.19 13.49
N CYS A 157 3.11 -6.04 12.70
CA CYS A 157 3.26 -6.06 11.24
C CYS A 157 2.80 -4.74 10.60
N LEU A 158 1.65 -4.20 11.02
CA LEU A 158 1.16 -2.90 10.54
C LEU A 158 2.10 -1.74 10.89
N GLU A 159 2.60 -1.70 12.13
CA GLU A 159 3.60 -0.72 12.55
C GLU A 159 4.92 -0.87 11.80
N TRP A 160 5.31 -2.11 11.45
CA TRP A 160 6.48 -2.37 10.63
C TRP A 160 6.35 -1.77 9.23
N HIS A 161 5.20 -1.92 8.55
CA HIS A 161 4.97 -1.31 7.24
C HIS A 161 5.07 0.22 7.29
N ALA A 162 4.42 0.85 8.27
CA ALA A 162 4.49 2.29 8.48
C ALA A 162 5.94 2.77 8.70
N ARG A 163 6.69 2.05 9.55
CA ARG A 163 8.09 2.38 9.85
C ARG A 163 9.00 2.19 8.64
N TRP A 164 8.91 1.05 7.96
CA TRP A 164 9.72 0.72 6.80
C TRP A 164 9.55 1.77 5.70
N ALA A 165 8.31 2.20 5.46
CA ALA A 165 8.04 3.18 4.41
C ALA A 165 8.60 4.56 4.74
N VAL A 166 8.47 5.04 5.99
CA VAL A 166 9.09 6.31 6.42
C VAL A 166 10.59 6.22 6.30
N ALA A 167 11.24 5.18 6.86
CA ALA A 167 12.68 5.02 6.80
C ALA A 167 13.22 4.87 5.37
N SER A 168 12.45 4.22 4.49
CA SER A 168 12.85 4.03 3.09
C SER A 168 12.71 5.31 2.27
N CYS A 169 11.78 6.20 2.64
CA CYS A 169 11.54 7.46 1.92
C CYS A 169 12.28 8.65 2.51
N PHE A 170 12.54 8.61 3.82
CA PHE A 170 13.14 9.68 4.62
C PHE A 170 14.10 9.04 5.65
N PRO A 171 15.28 8.55 5.21
CA PRO A 171 16.21 7.83 6.08
C PRO A 171 16.77 8.68 7.23
N GLU A 172 16.71 10.01 7.10
CA GLU A 172 17.17 10.99 8.09
C GLU A 172 16.04 11.57 8.94
N ASP A 173 14.82 11.01 8.89
CA ASP A 173 13.67 11.49 9.66
C ASP A 173 13.81 11.18 11.16
N GLU A 174 14.20 12.21 11.94
CA GLU A 174 14.33 12.16 13.40
C GLU A 174 12.98 11.92 14.13
N HIS A 175 11.86 12.09 13.44
CA HIS A 175 10.50 11.97 13.98
C HIS A 175 9.78 10.67 13.56
N LEU A 176 10.49 9.71 12.98
CA LEU A 176 9.95 8.42 12.52
C LEU A 176 9.02 7.74 13.55
N GLU A 177 9.41 7.63 14.81
CA GLU A 177 8.57 6.99 15.84
C GLU A 177 7.32 7.83 16.21
N ALA A 178 7.38 9.15 16.04
CA ALA A 178 6.22 10.01 16.21
C ALA A 178 5.22 9.81 15.05
N HIS A 179 5.71 9.70 13.81
CA HIS A 179 4.89 9.41 12.63
C HIS A 179 4.22 8.02 12.71
N VAL A 180 4.94 6.99 13.13
CA VAL A 180 4.37 5.64 13.34
C VAL A 180 3.29 5.66 14.42
N ARG A 181 3.53 6.35 15.53
CA ARG A 181 2.54 6.51 16.61
C ARG A 181 1.30 7.28 16.14
N HIS A 182 1.48 8.33 15.33
CA HIS A 182 0.38 9.06 14.70
C HIS A 182 -0.43 8.13 13.80
N ALA A 183 0.22 7.40 12.89
CA ALA A 183 -0.45 6.47 11.98
C ALA A 183 -1.27 5.41 12.74
N ARG A 184 -0.71 4.83 13.81
CA ARG A 184 -1.44 3.88 14.65
C ARG A 184 -2.69 4.47 15.28
N THR A 185 -2.57 5.68 15.82
CA THR A 185 -3.64 6.29 16.63
C THR A 185 -4.71 6.99 15.81
N LYS A 186 -4.36 7.49 14.62
CA LYS A 186 -5.22 8.34 13.79
C LYS A 186 -5.56 7.76 12.42
N CYS A 187 -4.78 6.79 11.95
CA CYS A 187 -4.90 6.30 10.57
C CYS A 187 -5.26 4.82 10.44
N ALA A 188 -5.42 4.09 11.55
CA ALA A 188 -5.95 2.74 11.51
C ALA A 188 -7.37 2.75 10.91
N PRO A 189 -7.62 2.08 9.77
CA PRO A 189 -8.94 2.10 9.15
C PRO A 189 -10.01 1.57 10.10
N SER A 190 -11.13 2.28 10.15
CA SER A 190 -12.37 1.80 10.77
C SER A 190 -13.11 0.88 9.79
N LYS A 191 -14.07 0.07 10.27
CA LYS A 191 -14.93 -0.76 9.39
C LYS A 191 -15.62 0.06 8.29
N LEU A 192 -15.80 1.36 8.51
CA LEU A 192 -16.46 2.29 7.59
C LEU A 192 -15.59 2.69 6.38
N ASP A 193 -14.26 2.52 6.43
CA ASP A 193 -13.39 3.00 5.35
C ASP A 193 -13.43 2.15 4.07
N LEU A 194 -13.76 0.85 4.18
CA LEU A 194 -14.00 -0.03 3.03
C LEU A 194 -15.47 -0.02 2.57
N VAL A 195 -16.32 0.67 3.33
CA VAL A 195 -17.74 0.86 3.09
C VAL A 195 -17.92 2.33 2.72
N GLY A 196 -17.48 2.71 1.53
CA GLY A 196 -18.11 3.84 0.88
C GLY A 196 -19.61 3.54 0.74
N GLY A 197 -20.43 3.96 1.70
CA GLY A 197 -21.88 4.10 1.57
C GLY A 197 -22.69 2.92 1.04
N LEU A 198 -22.35 1.66 1.33
CA LEU A 198 -23.21 0.50 0.98
C LEU A 198 -23.57 -0.39 2.18
N GLY A 199 -22.99 -0.14 3.36
CA GLY A 199 -23.26 -0.91 4.58
C GLY A 199 -24.57 -0.56 5.28
N GLU A 200 -25.24 0.52 4.87
CA GLU A 200 -26.62 0.82 5.29
C GLU A 200 -27.65 0.49 4.21
N TYR A 201 -27.23 0.21 2.97
CA TYR A 201 -28.14 -0.13 1.87
C TYR A 201 -28.30 -1.63 1.62
N LEU A 202 -27.36 -2.47 2.07
CA LEU A 202 -27.47 -3.93 1.85
C LEU A 202 -28.22 -4.68 2.96
N ASP A 203 -28.37 -4.09 4.16
CA ASP A 203 -29.20 -4.68 5.23
C ASP A 203 -30.71 -4.43 5.04
N GLN A 204 -31.12 -3.65 4.03
CA GLN A 204 -32.54 -3.44 3.69
C GLN A 204 -33.02 -4.26 2.48
N TYR A 205 -32.13 -4.93 1.74
CA TYR A 205 -32.52 -5.68 0.52
C TYR A 205 -32.25 -7.18 0.56
N VAL A 206 -31.85 -7.75 1.70
CA VAL A 206 -31.87 -9.21 1.94
C VAL A 206 -33.12 -9.60 2.73
N ARG A 207 -34.27 -9.39 2.11
CA ARG A 207 -35.49 -10.19 2.29
C ARG A 207 -36.14 -10.32 0.91
N PHE A 208 -35.53 -11.13 0.05
CA PHE A 208 -36.30 -11.84 -0.95
C PHE A 208 -36.65 -13.19 -0.34
N ASP A 209 -37.94 -13.38 -0.06
CA ASP A 209 -38.53 -14.69 0.13
C ASP A 209 -38.18 -15.56 -1.09
N LEU A 210 -37.43 -16.63 -0.83
CA LEU A 210 -37.46 -17.90 -1.56
C LEU A 210 -37.29 -19.03 -0.54
#